data_AF-A0A5A7ZPC9-F1
#
_entry.id   AF-A0A5A7ZPC9-F1
#
_cell.length_a   1.000
_cell.length_b   1.000
_cell.length_c   1.000
_cell.angle_alpha   90.00
_cell.angle_beta   90.00
_cell.angle_gamma   90.00
#
_symmetry.space_group_name_H-M   'P 1'
#
loop_
_entity.id
_entity.type
_entity.pdbx_description
1 polymer ?
#
loop_
_entity_poly.entity_id
_entity_poly.type
_entity_poly.pdbx_seq_one_letter_code
_entity_poly.pdbx_strand_id
1 'polypeptide(L)'
;MTTALSTVTQTRGIVPVSRAVADLTSRLHNKLEPIPGEWRRCALSAAAEPSAEERQALVERRQHLDEQLQPCDGATVLRSVGLLRSVMAVPNVDEETRKLQKAAFLMTLTKYPAWAVEAACAQFLEAAQGEGIHAPKPGEIATVCRRLIAEAQYERAKINAVLDAEIYVPPTDEERAEVSRRFAEIVAELSEASAGNRTREAGTAHADRLQALSTLREAEAKAKSQEIEGVKA
;
A
#
# COMPACT_ATOMS: atom_id res chain seq x y z
N MET A 1 12.82 -54.38 20.57
CA MET A 1 11.88 -53.26 20.40
C MET A 1 12.60 -52.01 20.89
N THR A 2 13.20 -51.26 19.97
CA THR A 2 14.01 -50.08 20.31
C THR A 2 13.47 -48.93 19.49
N THR A 3 12.69 -48.08 20.15
CA THR A 3 11.99 -46.94 19.57
C THR A 3 13.00 -45.90 19.08
N ALA A 4 12.88 -45.53 17.82
CA ALA A 4 13.64 -44.46 17.20
C ALA A 4 13.36 -43.13 17.90
N LEU A 5 14.39 -42.55 18.51
CA LEU A 5 14.45 -41.12 18.84
C LEU A 5 14.74 -40.37 17.54
N SER A 6 13.68 -40.09 16.78
CA SER A 6 13.77 -39.27 15.56
C SER A 6 13.33 -37.84 15.87
N THR A 7 14.06 -36.90 15.27
CA THR A 7 13.71 -35.49 15.02
C THR A 7 13.60 -34.55 16.22
N VAL A 8 14.76 -34.09 16.72
CA VAL A 8 14.87 -32.72 17.24
C VAL A 8 14.90 -31.79 16.03
N THR A 9 13.75 -31.21 15.71
CA THR A 9 13.53 -30.26 14.62
C THR A 9 14.29 -28.97 14.91
N GLN A 10 15.53 -28.90 14.44
CA GLN A 10 16.33 -27.69 14.42
C GLN A 10 15.91 -26.86 13.20
N THR A 11 14.82 -26.11 13.31
CA THR A 11 14.52 -25.03 12.36
C THR A 11 14.75 -23.70 13.07
N ARG A 12 16.02 -23.29 13.11
CA ARG A 12 16.43 -21.96 13.58
C ARG A 12 16.06 -20.92 12.51
N GLY A 13 14.79 -20.53 12.47
CA GLY A 13 14.30 -19.43 11.61
C GLY A 13 13.30 -19.84 10.52
N ILE A 14 12.88 -18.85 9.74
CA ILE A 14 11.95 -19.03 8.61
C ILE A 14 12.59 -19.93 7.56
N VAL A 15 11.86 -20.95 7.12
CA VAL A 15 12.31 -21.80 6.01
C VAL A 15 12.33 -20.93 4.74
N PRO A 16 13.47 -20.89 4.03
CA PRO A 16 13.60 -20.07 2.83
C PRO A 16 12.57 -20.49 1.79
N VAL A 17 12.00 -19.49 1.11
CA VAL A 17 11.06 -19.73 0.01
C VAL A 17 11.77 -20.47 -1.12
N SER A 18 11.08 -21.42 -1.77
CA SER A 18 11.63 -22.05 -2.97
C SER A 18 11.71 -21.02 -4.09
N ARG A 19 12.74 -21.11 -4.93
CA ARG A 19 12.92 -20.17 -6.05
C ARG A 19 11.68 -20.10 -6.95
N ALA A 20 11.06 -21.25 -7.21
CA ALA A 20 9.83 -21.33 -7.99
C ALA A 20 8.68 -20.50 -7.39
N VAL A 21 8.44 -20.61 -6.08
CA VAL A 21 7.37 -19.85 -5.40
C VAL A 21 7.71 -18.36 -5.30
N ALA A 22 8.99 -18.02 -5.10
CA ALA A 22 9.45 -16.63 -5.08
C ALA A 22 9.25 -15.94 -6.44
N ASP A 23 9.64 -16.62 -7.52
CA ASP A 23 9.49 -16.15 -8.90
C ASP A 23 8.01 -16.04 -9.29
N LEU A 24 7.20 -17.03 -8.90
CA LEU A 24 5.73 -17.03 -9.05
C LEU A 24 5.10 -15.81 -8.36
N THR A 25 5.38 -15.64 -7.07
CA THR A 25 4.83 -14.54 -6.25
C THR A 25 5.21 -13.20 -6.85
N SER A 26 6.48 -13.03 -7.25
CA SER A 26 6.97 -11.79 -7.84
C SER A 26 6.31 -11.51 -9.20
N ARG A 27 6.21 -12.52 -10.07
CA ARG A 27 5.55 -12.39 -11.37
C ARG A 27 4.10 -11.96 -11.26
N LEU A 28 3.33 -12.57 -10.34
CA LEU A 28 1.91 -12.26 -10.17
C LEU A 28 1.71 -10.93 -9.46
N HIS A 29 2.48 -10.66 -8.40
CA HIS A 29 2.39 -9.39 -7.67
C HIS A 29 2.71 -8.18 -8.55
N ASN A 30 3.66 -8.30 -9.48
CA ASN A 30 3.99 -7.23 -10.43
C ASN A 30 2.88 -6.95 -11.46
N LYS A 31 1.88 -7.84 -11.57
CA LYS A 31 0.71 -7.67 -12.45
C LYS A 31 -0.53 -7.19 -11.70
N LEU A 32 -0.42 -6.90 -10.40
CA LEU A 32 -1.50 -6.34 -9.62
C LEU A 32 -1.72 -4.87 -10.02
N GLU A 33 -2.98 -4.53 -10.26
CA GLU A 33 -3.40 -3.18 -10.59
C GLU A 33 -4.24 -2.62 -9.41
N PRO A 34 -3.96 -1.41 -8.91
CA PRO A 34 -4.78 -0.81 -7.87
C PRO A 34 -6.16 -0.45 -8.44
N ILE A 35 -7.23 -0.75 -7.68
CA ILE A 35 -8.58 -0.35 -8.09
C ILE A 35 -8.78 1.15 -7.79
N PRO A 36 -9.17 1.98 -8.77
CA PRO A 36 -9.40 3.41 -8.56
C PRO A 36 -10.43 3.66 -7.44
N GLY A 37 -10.10 4.54 -6.50
CA GLY A 37 -10.96 4.86 -5.36
C GLY A 37 -10.87 3.88 -4.19
N GLU A 38 -10.22 2.72 -4.36
CA GLU A 38 -10.10 1.68 -3.34
C GLU A 38 -8.65 1.25 -3.13
N TRP A 39 -7.90 2.02 -2.34
CA TRP A 39 -6.46 1.80 -2.11
C TRP A 39 -6.08 0.45 -1.47
N ARG A 40 -7.05 -0.30 -0.94
CA ARG A 40 -6.83 -1.62 -0.32
C ARG A 40 -7.11 -2.80 -1.25
N ARG A 41 -7.77 -2.58 -2.39
CA ARG A 41 -8.15 -3.65 -3.31
C ARG A 41 -7.27 -3.58 -4.56
N CYS A 42 -6.81 -4.74 -4.98
CA CYS A 42 -6.02 -4.93 -6.18
C CYS A 42 -6.80 -5.83 -7.14
N ALA A 43 -6.62 -5.60 -8.42
CA ALA A 43 -7.19 -6.41 -9.48
C ALA A 43 -6.07 -7.11 -10.26
N LEU A 44 -6.41 -8.26 -10.82
CA LEU A 44 -5.58 -9.05 -11.72
C LEU A 44 -6.36 -9.28 -13.00
N SER A 45 -5.72 -9.07 -14.14
CA SER A 45 -6.31 -9.45 -15.43
C SER A 45 -6.52 -10.96 -15.48
N ALA A 46 -7.61 -11.43 -16.07
CA ALA A 46 -7.88 -12.85 -16.28
C ALA A 46 -6.74 -13.58 -17.03
N ALA A 47 -6.00 -12.89 -17.91
CA ALA A 47 -4.83 -13.44 -18.58
C ALA A 47 -3.63 -13.70 -17.65
N ALA A 48 -3.66 -13.13 -16.45
CA ALA A 48 -2.67 -13.26 -15.41
C ALA A 48 -3.18 -14.01 -14.18
N GLU A 49 -4.39 -14.60 -14.27
CA GLU A 49 -4.97 -15.40 -13.19
C GLU A 49 -4.05 -16.59 -12.86
N PRO A 50 -3.73 -16.82 -11.59
CA PRO A 50 -2.94 -17.98 -11.20
C PRO A 50 -3.68 -19.28 -11.53
N SER A 51 -2.97 -20.26 -12.06
CA SER A 51 -3.54 -21.60 -12.25
C SER A 51 -3.94 -22.22 -10.91
N ALA A 52 -4.75 -23.29 -10.94
CA ALA A 52 -5.13 -24.01 -9.72
C ALA A 52 -3.91 -24.52 -8.93
N GLU A 53 -2.89 -25.01 -9.63
CA GLU A 53 -1.64 -25.48 -9.04
C GLU A 53 -0.82 -24.33 -8.45
N GLU A 54 -0.71 -23.20 -9.16
CA GLU A 54 -0.03 -22.00 -8.67
C GLU A 54 -0.72 -21.44 -7.43
N ARG A 55 -2.05 -21.40 -7.44
CA ARG A 55 -2.87 -20.97 -6.31
C ARG A 55 -2.65 -21.88 -5.10
N GLN A 56 -2.63 -23.20 -5.31
CA GLN A 56 -2.37 -24.16 -4.25
C GLN A 56 -0.98 -23.96 -3.64
N ALA A 57 0.06 -23.79 -4.46
CA ALA A 57 1.42 -23.53 -3.99
C ALA A 57 1.53 -22.24 -3.16
N LEU A 58 0.82 -21.18 -3.56
CA LEU A 58 0.75 -19.92 -2.81
C LEU A 58 0.02 -20.09 -1.46
N VAL A 59 -1.07 -20.86 -1.44
CA VAL A 59 -1.82 -21.16 -0.21
C VAL A 59 -0.97 -21.96 0.78
N GLU A 60 -0.28 -23.00 0.31
CA GLU A 60 0.63 -23.81 1.12
C GLU A 60 1.76 -22.95 1.71
N ARG A 61 2.36 -22.07 0.89
CA ARG A 61 3.40 -21.17 1.38
C ARG A 61 2.86 -20.19 2.42
N ARG A 62 1.65 -19.64 2.21
CA ARG A 62 1.01 -18.75 3.20
C ARG A 62 0.79 -19.47 4.53
N GLN A 63 0.25 -20.70 4.49
CA GLN A 63 0.02 -21.50 5.70
C GLN A 63 1.32 -21.73 6.47
N HIS A 64 2.40 -22.07 5.75
CA HIS A 64 3.71 -22.23 6.37
C HIS A 64 4.23 -20.94 7.03
N LEU A 65 4.03 -19.79 6.38
CA LEU A 65 4.38 -18.48 6.97
C LEU A 65 3.51 -18.17 8.19
N ASP A 66 2.22 -18.49 8.16
CA ASP A 66 1.30 -18.29 9.28
C ASP A 66 1.73 -19.12 10.50
N GLU A 67 2.13 -20.37 10.30
CA GLU A 67 2.67 -21.25 11.34
C GLU A 67 3.96 -20.68 11.94
N GLN A 68 4.88 -20.20 11.11
CA GLN A 68 6.17 -19.68 11.57
C GLN A 68 6.10 -18.30 12.21
N LEU A 69 5.09 -17.50 11.86
CA LEU A 69 4.86 -16.17 12.43
C LEU A 69 3.92 -16.22 13.66
N GLN A 70 3.55 -17.41 14.11
CA GLN A 70 2.69 -17.57 15.28
C GLN A 70 3.32 -16.93 16.53
N PRO A 71 2.58 -16.10 17.28
CA PRO A 71 3.05 -15.49 18.53
C PRO A 71 3.56 -16.53 19.55
N CYS A 72 4.64 -16.21 20.25
CA CYS A 72 5.20 -17.09 21.28
C CYS A 72 4.45 -17.03 22.61
N ASP A 73 4.62 -18.08 23.41
CA ASP A 73 4.10 -18.14 24.77
C ASP A 73 4.99 -17.36 25.75
N GLY A 74 4.38 -16.91 26.85
CA GLY A 74 5.09 -16.15 27.87
C GLY A 74 6.25 -16.91 28.51
N ALA A 75 6.18 -18.24 28.62
CA ALA A 75 7.27 -19.02 29.19
C ALA A 75 8.53 -18.94 28.32
N THR A 76 8.39 -18.96 26.99
CA THR A 76 9.53 -18.79 26.08
C THR A 76 10.18 -17.42 26.22
N VAL A 77 9.38 -16.35 26.27
CA VAL A 77 9.91 -14.99 26.52
C VAL A 77 10.72 -14.95 27.81
N LEU A 78 10.19 -15.50 28.90
CA LEU A 78 10.86 -15.47 30.21
C LEU A 78 12.14 -16.30 30.24
N ARG A 79 12.17 -17.46 29.57
CA ARG A 79 13.39 -18.26 29.45
C ARG A 79 14.47 -17.51 28.67
N SER A 80 14.14 -16.99 27.49
CA SER A 80 15.11 -16.32 26.61
C SER A 80 15.64 -15.01 27.21
N VAL A 81 14.76 -14.17 27.75
CA VAL A 81 15.13 -12.92 28.43
C VAL A 81 15.83 -13.21 29.76
N GLY A 82 15.40 -14.24 30.49
CA GLY A 82 16.03 -14.65 31.75
C GLY A 82 17.48 -15.07 31.56
N LEU A 83 17.76 -15.87 30.52
CA LEU A 83 19.12 -16.26 30.14
C LEU A 83 19.97 -15.02 29.81
N LEU A 84 19.46 -14.14 28.93
CA LEU A 84 20.13 -12.89 28.56
C LEU A 84 20.51 -12.04 29.78
N ARG A 85 19.56 -11.86 30.70
CA ARG A 85 19.73 -11.05 31.91
C ARG A 85 20.57 -11.73 33.00
N SER A 86 20.81 -13.03 32.90
CA SER A 86 21.71 -13.75 33.82
C SER A 86 23.19 -13.55 33.49
N VAL A 87 23.49 -13.20 32.24
CA VAL A 87 24.86 -13.00 31.74
C VAL A 87 25.24 -11.52 31.70
N MET A 88 24.29 -10.64 31.36
CA MET A 88 24.54 -9.21 31.19
C MET A 88 24.33 -8.41 32.46
N ALA A 89 24.93 -7.22 32.54
CA ALA A 89 24.76 -6.33 33.69
C ALA A 89 23.31 -5.80 33.78
N VAL A 90 22.71 -5.93 34.96
CA VAL A 90 21.35 -5.48 35.27
C VAL A 90 21.37 -4.62 36.54
N PRO A 91 20.65 -3.48 36.58
CA PRO A 91 20.51 -2.69 37.80
C PRO A 91 19.87 -3.49 38.94
N ASN A 92 20.39 -3.33 40.17
CA ASN A 92 19.73 -3.85 41.36
C ASN A 92 18.44 -3.07 41.60
N VAL A 93 17.32 -3.77 41.50
CA VAL A 93 15.98 -3.23 41.72
C VAL A 93 15.23 -4.07 42.75
N ASP A 94 14.27 -3.44 43.42
CA ASP A 94 13.36 -4.09 44.35
C ASP A 94 12.44 -5.10 43.62
N GLU A 95 11.75 -5.91 44.40
CA GLU A 95 10.94 -7.01 43.88
C GLU A 95 9.71 -6.53 43.09
N GLU A 96 9.12 -5.39 43.47
CA GLU A 96 7.98 -4.83 42.75
C GLU A 96 8.39 -4.34 41.36
N THR A 97 9.49 -3.58 41.30
CA THR A 97 10.08 -3.15 40.02
C THR A 97 10.47 -4.33 39.14
N ARG A 98 11.01 -5.41 39.71
CA ARG A 98 11.35 -6.64 38.97
C ARG A 98 10.11 -7.29 38.34
N LYS A 99 8.99 -7.33 39.05
CA LYS A 99 7.70 -7.83 38.52
C LYS A 99 7.19 -6.96 37.38
N LEU A 100 7.27 -5.64 37.51
CA LEU A 100 6.89 -4.70 36.44
C LEU A 100 7.77 -4.85 35.20
N GLN A 101 9.09 -5.00 35.37
CA GLN A 101 10.00 -5.27 34.26
C GLN A 101 9.64 -6.58 33.54
N LYS A 102 9.37 -7.64 34.31
CA LYS A 102 8.91 -8.93 33.75
C LYS A 102 7.63 -8.77 32.92
N ALA A 103 6.64 -8.05 33.45
CA ALA A 103 5.40 -7.77 32.73
C ALA A 103 5.65 -6.97 31.44
N ALA A 104 6.54 -5.98 31.48
CA ALA A 104 6.90 -5.18 30.30
C ALA A 104 7.52 -6.03 29.17
N PHE A 105 8.41 -6.98 29.51
CA PHE A 105 8.95 -7.92 28.52
C PHE A 105 7.87 -8.81 27.92
N LEU A 106 6.99 -9.38 28.75
CA LEU A 106 5.88 -10.20 28.28
C LEU A 106 4.96 -9.43 27.34
N MET A 107 4.46 -8.26 27.76
CA MET A 107 3.58 -7.41 26.95
C MET A 107 4.21 -7.01 25.62
N THR A 108 5.54 -6.84 25.58
CA THR A 108 6.23 -6.38 24.39
C THR A 108 6.55 -7.52 23.42
N LEU A 109 6.93 -8.70 23.94
CA LEU A 109 7.57 -9.75 23.14
C LEU A 109 6.64 -10.92 22.77
N THR A 110 5.56 -11.17 23.52
CA THR A 110 4.64 -12.29 23.23
C THR A 110 3.99 -12.20 21.86
N LYS A 111 3.91 -11.00 21.26
CA LYS A 111 3.38 -10.80 19.90
C LYS A 111 4.32 -11.28 18.77
N TYR A 112 5.56 -11.62 19.08
CA TYR A 112 6.55 -12.10 18.11
C TYR A 112 6.69 -13.63 18.21
N PRO A 113 7.12 -14.30 17.12
CA PRO A 113 7.33 -15.74 17.15
C PRO A 113 8.54 -16.13 17.99
N ALA A 114 8.51 -17.36 18.52
CA ALA A 114 9.49 -17.85 19.50
C ALA A 114 10.91 -17.79 18.96
N TRP A 115 11.12 -18.26 17.73
CA TRP A 115 12.41 -18.26 17.07
C TRP A 115 12.99 -16.85 16.91
N ALA A 116 12.14 -15.83 16.69
CA ALA A 116 12.60 -14.46 16.51
C ALA A 116 13.04 -13.84 17.84
N VAL A 117 12.33 -14.14 18.93
CA VAL A 117 12.70 -13.71 20.28
C VAL A 117 14.02 -14.36 20.71
N GLU A 118 14.15 -15.68 20.49
CA GLU A 118 15.38 -16.43 20.78
C GLU A 118 16.58 -15.91 19.98
N ALA A 119 16.41 -15.74 18.66
CA ALA A 119 17.45 -15.20 17.79
C ALA A 119 17.83 -13.76 18.15
N ALA A 120 16.85 -12.91 18.50
CA ALA A 120 17.11 -11.56 18.95
C ALA A 120 17.92 -11.54 20.24
N CYS A 121 17.54 -12.35 21.25
CA CYS A 121 18.31 -12.48 22.49
C CYS A 121 19.73 -12.99 22.24
N ALA A 122 19.91 -13.97 21.34
CA ALA A 122 21.24 -14.46 20.96
C ALA A 122 22.12 -13.35 20.35
N GLN A 123 21.58 -12.51 19.47
CA GLN A 123 22.34 -11.39 18.88
C GLN A 123 22.85 -10.38 19.92
N PHE A 124 22.11 -10.16 21.02
CA PHE A 124 22.58 -9.31 22.12
C PHE A 124 23.65 -10.00 22.97
N LEU A 125 23.53 -11.32 23.20
CA LEU A 125 24.57 -12.09 23.90
C LEU A 125 25.90 -12.13 23.13
N GLU A 126 25.84 -12.20 21.81
CA GLU A 126 27.01 -12.21 20.92
C GLU A 126 27.59 -10.81 20.68
N ALA A 127 27.05 -9.77 21.33
CA ALA A 127 27.38 -8.37 21.09
C ALA A 127 27.26 -7.93 19.61
N ALA A 128 26.47 -8.65 18.81
CA ALA A 128 26.12 -8.27 17.45
C ALA A 128 25.11 -7.11 17.42
N GLN A 129 24.43 -6.84 18.54
CA GLN A 129 23.54 -5.70 18.77
C GLN A 129 23.78 -5.09 20.16
N GLY A 130 23.58 -3.78 20.28
CA GLY A 130 23.74 -3.05 21.54
C GLY A 130 25.19 -2.91 22.00
N GLU A 131 25.37 -2.50 23.25
CA GLU A 131 26.70 -2.24 23.85
C GLU A 131 27.39 -3.51 24.37
N GLY A 132 26.71 -4.66 24.35
CA GLY A 132 27.25 -5.96 24.83
C GLY A 132 27.48 -6.07 26.34
N ILE A 133 27.28 -4.98 27.10
CA ILE A 133 27.52 -4.94 28.55
C ILE A 133 26.20 -4.93 29.33
N HIS A 134 25.31 -4.01 28.99
CA HIS A 134 24.03 -3.83 29.68
C HIS A 134 22.92 -4.65 29.02
N ALA A 135 22.08 -5.26 29.85
CA ALA A 135 20.93 -6.00 29.35
C ALA A 135 19.96 -5.07 28.59
N PRO A 136 19.50 -5.45 27.39
CA PRO A 136 18.65 -4.60 26.57
C PRO A 136 17.26 -4.42 27.17
N LYS A 137 16.64 -3.30 26.82
CA LYS A 137 15.24 -2.98 27.14
C LYS A 137 14.29 -3.79 26.25
N PRO A 138 13.03 -4.01 26.67
CA PRO A 138 12.05 -4.74 25.87
C PRO A 138 11.89 -4.20 24.43
N GLY A 139 11.91 -2.87 24.26
CA GLY A 139 11.79 -2.22 22.95
C GLY A 139 12.98 -2.44 22.01
N GLU A 140 14.18 -2.67 22.55
CA GLU A 140 15.39 -2.94 21.77
C GLU A 140 15.32 -4.37 21.20
N ILE A 141 14.96 -5.35 22.03
CA ILE A 141 14.71 -6.73 21.60
C ILE A 141 13.59 -6.76 20.54
N ALA A 142 12.50 -6.03 20.79
CA ALA A 142 11.38 -5.94 19.85
C ALA A 142 11.78 -5.36 18.49
N THR A 143 12.73 -4.44 18.46
CA THR A 143 13.23 -3.85 17.21
C THR A 143 14.00 -4.88 16.39
N VAL A 144 14.84 -5.69 17.04
CA VAL A 144 15.52 -6.81 16.38
C VAL A 144 14.52 -7.86 15.91
N CYS A 145 13.52 -8.22 16.72
CA CYS A 145 12.46 -9.14 16.32
C CYS A 145 11.72 -8.67 15.06
N ARG A 146 11.34 -7.38 14.99
CA ARG A 146 10.68 -6.80 13.80
C ARG A 146 11.55 -6.91 12.55
N ARG A 147 12.86 -6.65 12.67
CA ARG A 147 13.81 -6.78 11.56
C ARG A 147 13.89 -8.23 11.07
N LEU A 148 13.97 -9.18 12.00
CA LEU A 148 14.08 -10.61 11.68
C LEU A 148 12.86 -11.15 10.93
N ILE A 149 11.65 -10.70 11.28
CA ILE A 149 10.41 -11.19 10.67
C ILE A 149 9.96 -10.38 9.45
N ALA A 150 10.62 -9.26 9.14
CA ALA A 150 10.16 -8.29 8.14
C ALA A 150 9.99 -8.92 6.75
N GLU A 151 10.96 -9.72 6.32
CA GLU A 151 10.92 -10.37 5.00
C GLU A 151 9.76 -11.36 4.88
N ALA A 152 9.54 -12.21 5.89
CA ALA A 152 8.40 -13.14 5.91
C ALA A 152 7.05 -12.42 5.97
N GLN A 153 6.94 -11.33 6.75
CA GLN A 153 5.71 -10.53 6.76
C GLN A 153 5.44 -9.90 5.40
N TYR A 154 6.48 -9.40 4.74
CA TYR A 154 6.37 -8.83 3.40
C TYR A 154 5.99 -9.88 2.36
N GLU A 155 6.62 -11.05 2.40
CA GLU A 155 6.27 -12.19 1.54
C GLU A 155 4.80 -12.59 1.72
N ARG A 156 4.36 -12.76 2.97
CA ARG A 156 2.97 -13.08 3.31
C ARG A 156 1.99 -12.03 2.78
N ALA A 157 2.33 -10.75 2.92
CA ALA A 157 1.50 -9.66 2.41
C ALA A 157 1.36 -9.70 0.87
N LYS A 158 2.45 -10.00 0.14
CA LYS A 158 2.41 -10.18 -1.31
C LYS A 158 1.52 -11.34 -1.73
N ILE A 159 1.65 -12.48 -1.05
CA ILE A 159 0.85 -13.68 -1.34
C ILE A 159 -0.64 -13.37 -1.12
N ASN A 160 -1.00 -12.71 -0.01
CA ASN A 160 -2.38 -12.31 0.23
C ASN A 160 -2.89 -11.35 -0.83
N ALA A 161 -2.10 -10.35 -1.23
CA ALA A 161 -2.51 -9.41 -2.27
C ALA A 161 -2.81 -10.10 -3.61
N VAL A 162 -2.07 -11.16 -3.96
CA VAL A 162 -2.34 -11.98 -5.16
C VAL A 162 -3.57 -12.87 -4.99
N LEU A 163 -3.72 -13.53 -3.83
CA LEU A 163 -4.82 -14.46 -3.58
C LEU A 163 -6.18 -13.78 -3.40
N ASP A 164 -6.17 -12.55 -2.89
CA ASP A 164 -7.35 -11.71 -2.62
C ASP A 164 -7.65 -10.75 -3.79
N ALA A 165 -6.86 -10.79 -4.86
CA ALA A 165 -7.03 -9.92 -6.02
C ALA A 165 -8.32 -10.24 -6.79
N GLU A 166 -8.95 -9.20 -7.32
CA GLU A 166 -10.16 -9.34 -8.12
C GLU A 166 -9.83 -9.64 -9.56
N ILE A 167 -10.42 -10.71 -10.10
CA ILE A 167 -10.19 -11.06 -11.50
C ILE A 167 -11.11 -10.24 -12.38
N TYR A 168 -10.52 -9.45 -13.28
CA TYR A 168 -11.26 -8.72 -14.29
C TYR A 168 -10.88 -9.23 -15.69
N VAL A 169 -11.86 -9.25 -16.59
CA VAL A 169 -11.63 -9.56 -18.00
C VAL A 169 -11.31 -8.25 -18.71
N PRO A 170 -10.09 -8.07 -19.25
CA PRO A 170 -9.78 -6.86 -20.00
C PRO A 170 -10.65 -6.81 -21.26
N PRO A 171 -11.12 -5.61 -21.69
CA PRO A 171 -11.88 -5.48 -22.92
C PRO A 171 -11.07 -6.00 -24.10
N THR A 172 -11.72 -6.75 -24.97
CA THR A 172 -11.16 -7.27 -26.22
C THR A 172 -10.71 -6.12 -27.13
N ASP A 173 -9.83 -6.41 -28.09
CA ASP A 173 -9.32 -5.41 -29.03
C ASP A 173 -10.45 -4.74 -29.83
N GLU A 174 -11.50 -5.50 -30.15
CA GLU A 174 -12.71 -5.02 -30.82
C GLU A 174 -13.51 -4.06 -29.92
N GLU A 175 -13.71 -4.41 -28.65
CA GLU A 175 -14.37 -3.54 -27.68
C GLU A 175 -13.57 -2.26 -27.44
N ARG A 176 -12.23 -2.34 -27.37
CA ARG A 176 -11.35 -1.16 -27.25
C ARG A 176 -11.44 -0.27 -28.49
N ALA A 177 -11.50 -0.85 -29.69
CA ALA A 177 -11.68 -0.11 -30.93
C ALA A 177 -13.05 0.58 -30.99
N GLU A 178 -14.11 -0.09 -30.54
CA GLU A 178 -15.45 0.49 -30.43
C GLU A 178 -15.50 1.63 -29.42
N VAL A 179 -14.93 1.47 -28.22
CA VAL A 179 -14.86 2.54 -27.21
C VAL A 179 -14.07 3.73 -27.74
N SER A 180 -12.94 3.51 -28.42
CA SER A 180 -12.14 4.57 -29.02
C SER A 180 -12.92 5.33 -30.10
N ARG A 181 -13.68 4.61 -30.92
CA ARG A 181 -14.57 5.19 -31.94
C ARG A 181 -15.66 6.05 -31.30
N ARG A 182 -16.39 5.52 -30.32
CA ARG A 182 -17.45 6.25 -29.61
C ARG A 182 -16.90 7.48 -28.88
N PHE A 183 -15.71 7.37 -28.31
CA PHE A 183 -15.05 8.51 -27.67
C PHE A 183 -14.69 9.59 -28.69
N ALA A 184 -14.16 9.21 -29.86
CA ALA A 184 -13.88 10.15 -30.94
C ALA A 184 -15.15 10.85 -31.45
N GLU A 185 -16.26 10.12 -31.56
CA GLU A 185 -17.57 10.68 -31.91
C GLU A 185 -18.05 11.72 -30.88
N ILE A 186 -17.97 11.41 -29.58
CA ILE A 186 -18.35 12.34 -28.50
C ILE A 186 -17.45 13.59 -28.51
N VAL A 187 -16.15 13.42 -28.71
CA VAL A 187 -15.20 14.55 -28.79
C VAL A 187 -15.48 15.43 -30.00
N ALA A 188 -15.84 14.83 -31.14
CA ALA A 188 -16.23 15.57 -32.34
C ALA A 188 -17.52 16.36 -32.11
N GLU A 189 -18.56 15.72 -31.57
CA GLU A 189 -19.85 16.36 -31.25
C GLU A 189 -19.68 17.53 -30.28
N LEU A 190 -18.87 17.36 -29.23
CA LEU A 190 -18.60 18.41 -28.26
C LEU A 190 -17.79 19.56 -28.87
N SER A 191 -16.86 19.26 -29.78
CA SER A 191 -16.07 20.26 -30.50
C SER A 191 -16.92 21.08 -31.47
N GLU A 192 -17.84 20.43 -32.19
CA GLU A 192 -18.80 21.09 -33.08
C GLU A 192 -19.79 21.96 -32.32
N ALA A 193 -20.34 21.46 -31.20
CA ALA A 193 -21.20 22.24 -30.31
C ALA A 193 -20.47 23.47 -29.75
N SER A 194 -19.20 23.32 -29.35
CA SER A 194 -18.35 24.44 -28.91
C SER A 194 -18.06 25.45 -30.03
N ALA A 195 -17.84 25.00 -31.26
CA ALA A 195 -17.62 25.87 -32.41
C ALA A 195 -18.89 26.64 -32.79
N GLY A 196 -20.04 25.98 -32.77
CA GLY A 196 -21.36 26.58 -33.02
C GLY A 196 -21.73 27.63 -31.97
N ASN A 197 -21.41 27.37 -30.70
CA ASN A 197 -21.68 28.35 -29.63
C ASN A 197 -20.78 29.58 -29.75
N ARG A 198 -19.48 29.41 -30.08
CA ARG A 198 -18.55 30.52 -30.34
C ARG A 198 -18.96 31.37 -31.54
N THR A 199 -19.46 30.76 -32.61
CA THR A 199 -19.95 31.50 -33.78
C THR A 199 -21.24 32.26 -33.46
N ARG A 200 -22.13 31.69 -32.64
CA ARG A 200 -23.35 32.36 -32.20
C ARG A 200 -23.06 33.57 -31.31
N GLU A 201 -22.15 33.42 -30.35
CA GLU A 201 -21.69 34.51 -29.47
C GLU A 201 -20.97 35.63 -30.23
N ALA A 202 -20.15 35.28 -31.23
CA ALA A 202 -19.52 36.26 -32.10
C ALA A 202 -20.55 37.03 -32.96
N GLY A 203 -21.59 36.34 -33.44
CA GLY A 203 -22.69 36.94 -34.19
C GLY A 203 -23.53 37.92 -33.36
N THR A 204 -23.87 37.56 -32.12
CA THR A 204 -24.58 38.46 -31.20
C THR A 204 -23.73 39.66 -30.83
N ALA A 205 -22.44 39.46 -30.52
CA ALA A 205 -21.52 40.56 -30.20
C ALA A 205 -21.31 41.54 -31.37
N HIS A 206 -21.39 41.06 -32.62
CA HIS A 206 -21.35 41.90 -33.81
C HIS A 206 -22.64 42.71 -34.00
N ALA A 207 -23.80 42.06 -33.80
CA ALA A 207 -25.11 42.72 -33.88
C ALA A 207 -25.26 43.82 -32.82
N ASP A 208 -24.84 43.55 -31.58
CA ASP A 208 -24.86 44.52 -30.48
C ASP A 208 -23.97 45.74 -30.78
N ARG A 209 -22.80 45.51 -31.40
CA ARG A 209 -21.88 46.58 -31.79
C ARG A 209 -22.46 47.46 -32.89
N LEU A 210 -23.19 46.88 -33.85
CA LEU A 210 -23.88 47.64 -34.90
C LEU A 210 -25.02 48.49 -34.32
N GLN A 211 -25.79 47.97 -33.37
CA GLN A 211 -26.83 48.73 -32.66
C GLN A 211 -26.24 49.86 -31.81
N ALA A 212 -25.10 49.64 -31.15
CA ALA A 212 -24.40 50.69 -30.42
C ALA A 212 -23.92 51.82 -31.35
N LEU A 213 -23.45 51.48 -32.55
CA LEU A 213 -23.03 52.48 -33.54
C LEU A 213 -24.21 53.26 -34.14
N SER A 214 -25.36 52.61 -34.36
CA SER A 214 -26.56 53.31 -34.85
C SER A 214 -27.11 54.28 -33.80
N THR A 215 -27.16 53.87 -32.53
CA THR A 215 -27.62 54.74 -31.43
C THR A 215 -26.70 55.94 -31.22
N LEU A 216 -25.37 55.75 -31.33
CA LEU A 216 -24.41 56.87 -31.30
C LEU A 216 -24.62 57.85 -32.46
N ARG A 217 -24.82 57.36 -33.69
CA ARG A 217 -25.09 58.23 -34.85
C ARG A 217 -26.38 59.01 -34.70
N GLU A 218 -27.42 58.40 -34.15
CA GLU A 218 -28.68 59.08 -33.86
C GLU A 218 -28.51 60.15 -32.77
N ALA A 219 -27.72 59.87 -31.74
CA ALA A 219 -27.39 60.84 -30.69
C ALA A 219 -26.56 62.02 -31.23
N GLU A 220 -25.57 61.77 -32.09
CA GLU A 220 -24.79 62.81 -32.76
C GLU A 220 -25.63 63.67 -33.70
N ALA A 221 -26.57 63.06 -34.44
CA ALA A 221 -27.49 63.79 -35.30
C ALA A 221 -28.42 64.71 -34.49
N LYS A 222 -28.94 64.22 -33.34
CA LYS A 222 -29.74 65.02 -32.41
C LYS A 222 -28.94 66.17 -31.80
N ALA A 223 -27.71 65.91 -31.37
CA ALA A 223 -26.82 66.95 -30.82
C ALA A 223 -26.53 68.04 -31.85
N LYS A 224 -26.23 67.68 -33.11
CA LYS A 224 -26.03 68.66 -34.20
C LYS A 224 -27.29 69.45 -34.52
N SER A 225 -28.48 68.84 -34.48
CA SER A 225 -29.74 69.59 -34.69
C SER A 225 -30.01 70.60 -33.57
N GLN A 226 -29.68 70.26 -32.32
CA GLN A 226 -29.82 71.17 -31.17
C GLN A 226 -28.79 72.31 -31.21
N GLU A 227 -27.57 72.04 -31.70
CA GLU A 227 -26.54 73.06 -31.89
C GLU A 227 -26.90 74.05 -33.01
N ILE A 228 -27.57 73.60 -34.07
CA ILE A 228 -28.10 74.45 -35.14
C ILE A 228 -29.29 75.30 -34.68
N GLU A 229 -30.15 74.76 -33.79
CA GLU A 229 -31.26 75.52 -33.19
C GLU A 229 -30.78 76.52 -32.13
N GLY A 230 -29.71 76.23 -31.38
CA GLY A 230 -29.12 77.13 -30.40
C GLY A 230 -28.39 78.35 -30.98
N VAL A 231 -27.98 78.31 -32.25
CA VAL A 231 -27.31 79.43 -32.96
C VAL A 231 -28.32 80.44 -33.56
N LYS A 232 -29.63 80.13 -33.51
CA LYS A 232 -30.71 81.01 -34.01
C LYS A 232 -31.49 81.75 -32.92
N ALA A 233 -31.10 81.67 -31.65
CA ALA A 233 -31.65 82.44 -30.54
C ALA A 233 -30.69 83.58 -30.15
#